data_AF-A0A3N4ZSM3-F1
#
_entry.id   AF-A0A3N4ZSM3-F1
#
_cell.length_a   1.000
_cell.length_b   1.000
_cell.length_c   1.000
_cell.angle_alpha   90.00
_cell.angle_beta   90.00
_cell.angle_gamma   90.00
#
_symmetry.space_group_name_H-M   'P 1'
#
loop_
_entity.id
_entity.type
_entity.pdbx_description
1 polymer ?
#
loop_
_entity_poly.entity_id
_entity_poly.type
_entity_poly.pdbx_seq_one_letter_code
_entity_poly.pdbx_strand_id
1 'polypeptide(L)' 'MIAIMAGSDFERATFTAPHDVLAEARAIAGRGEFSAYVASALRRQIERDKLRTLVDEMIERSGPVDEDLVARYMDEMK' A
#
# COMPACT_ATOMS: atom_id res chain seq x y z
N MET A 1 -17.40 6.36 -31.88
CA MET A 1 -17.77 5.47 -30.76
C MET A 1 -16.63 5.49 -29.76
N ILE A 2 -16.69 6.38 -28.77
CA ILE A 2 -15.76 6.40 -27.63
C ILE A 2 -16.57 5.84 -26.47
N ALA A 3 -16.20 4.68 -25.98
CA ALA A 3 -16.83 4.07 -24.81
C ALA A 3 -16.48 4.92 -23.58
N ILE A 4 -17.46 5.68 -23.09
CA ILE A 4 -17.43 6.30 -21.77
C ILE A 4 -17.76 5.17 -20.79
N MET A 5 -16.73 4.58 -20.19
CA MET A 5 -16.85 3.65 -19.07
C MET A 5 -17.28 4.44 -17.83
N ALA A 6 -18.31 3.94 -17.14
CA ALA A 6 -18.90 4.50 -15.94
C ALA A 6 -17.90 4.62 -14.78
N GLY A 7 -17.96 5.75 -14.05
CA GLY A 7 -17.18 6.04 -12.85
C GLY A 7 -16.44 7.37 -12.92
N SER A 8 -17.16 8.49 -12.95
CA SER A 8 -16.56 9.74 -12.48
C SER A 8 -16.42 9.64 -10.97
N ASP A 9 -15.19 9.63 -10.45
CA ASP A 9 -14.80 10.38 -9.23
C ASP A 9 -13.28 10.26 -9.06
N PHE A 10 -12.54 10.65 -10.12
CA PHE A 10 -11.14 10.96 -9.96
C PHE A 10 -11.03 12.38 -9.40
N GLU A 11 -10.60 12.51 -8.15
CA GLU A 11 -10.27 13.80 -7.56
C GLU A 11 -8.80 14.16 -7.84
N ARG A 12 -8.55 15.40 -8.27
CA ARG A 12 -7.19 15.90 -8.47
C ARG A 12 -6.68 16.49 -7.16
N ALA A 13 -5.68 15.84 -6.58
CA ALA A 13 -4.91 16.37 -5.46
C ALA A 13 -3.53 16.82 -5.92
N THR A 14 -3.01 17.88 -5.29
CA THR A 14 -1.62 18.33 -5.44
C THR A 14 -0.92 18.14 -4.11
N PHE A 15 0.25 17.50 -4.14
CA PHE A 15 1.10 17.33 -2.96
C PHE A 15 2.55 17.55 -3.34
N THR A 16 3.36 17.89 -2.33
CA THR A 16 4.80 18.01 -2.44
C THR A 16 5.45 16.78 -1.83
N ALA A 17 6.46 16.24 -2.49
CA ALA A 17 7.24 15.10 -2.00
C ALA A 17 8.73 15.34 -2.29
N PRO A 18 9.63 14.63 -1.59
CA PRO A 18 11.07 14.68 -1.87
C PRO A 18 11.39 14.39 -3.34
N HIS A 19 12.35 15.13 -3.89
CA HIS A 19 12.71 15.06 -5.31
C HIS A 19 13.19 13.66 -5.72
N ASP A 20 14.04 13.05 -4.90
CA ASP A 20 14.56 11.70 -5.07
C ASP A 20 13.43 10.65 -5.15
N VAL A 21 12.44 10.74 -4.25
CA VAL A 21 11.27 9.85 -4.26
C VAL A 21 10.47 10.00 -5.55
N LEU A 22 10.21 11.23 -6.00
CA LEU A 22 9.49 11.47 -7.26
C LEU A 22 10.30 10.99 -8.48
N ALA A 23 11.62 11.15 -8.46
CA ALA A 23 12.50 10.71 -9.53
C ALA A 23 12.51 9.18 -9.65
N GLU A 24 12.65 8.47 -8.53
CA GLU A 24 12.61 7.01 -8.48
C GLU A 24 11.24 6.48 -8.93
N ALA A 25 10.15 7.05 -8.42
CA ALA A 25 8.80 6.65 -8.81
C ALA A 25 8.54 6.89 -10.32
N ARG A 26 9.09 7.96 -10.91
CA ARG A 26 9.04 8.18 -12.38
C ARG A 26 9.86 7.14 -13.15
N ALA A 27 11.03 6.77 -12.64
CA ALA A 27 11.88 5.76 -13.26
C ALA A 27 11.20 4.38 -13.27
N ILE A 28 10.54 4.01 -12.17
CA ILE A 28 9.79 2.74 -12.04
C ILE A 28 8.54 2.75 -12.93
N ALA A 29 7.75 3.84 -12.88
CA ALA A 29 6.48 3.90 -13.61
C ALA A 29 6.67 3.89 -15.14
N GLY A 30 7.73 4.51 -15.63
CA GLY A 30 7.92 4.74 -17.05
C GLY A 30 7.13 5.95 -17.58
N ARG A 31 7.27 6.23 -18.88
CA ARG A 31 6.67 7.41 -19.52
C ARG A 31 5.15 7.30 -19.58
N GLY A 32 4.44 8.34 -19.13
CA GLY A 32 2.97 8.42 -19.17
C GLY A 32 2.24 7.75 -18.00
N GLU A 33 2.89 6.84 -17.30
CA GLU A 33 2.23 5.97 -16.30
C GLU A 33 2.41 6.45 -14.84
N PHE A 34 3.08 7.58 -14.62
CA PHE A 34 3.41 8.06 -13.27
C PHE A 34 2.18 8.20 -12.37
N SER A 35 1.10 8.81 -12.86
CA SER A 35 -0.12 9.00 -12.07
C SER A 35 -0.80 7.67 -11.72
N ALA A 36 -0.83 6.71 -12.66
CA ALA A 36 -1.40 5.38 -12.42
C ALA A 36 -0.56 4.60 -11.40
N TYR A 37 0.77 4.69 -11.51
CA TYR A 37 1.71 4.12 -10.55
C TYR A 37 1.49 4.68 -9.14
N VAL A 38 1.42 6.02 -9.00
CA VAL A 38 1.20 6.67 -7.71
C VAL A 38 -0.15 6.29 -7.12
N ALA A 39 -1.23 6.25 -7.92
CA ALA A 39 -2.55 5.83 -7.45
C ALA A 39 -2.55 4.37 -6.96
N SER A 40 -1.87 3.47 -7.67
CA SER A 40 -1.71 2.07 -7.23
C SER A 40 -0.89 1.97 -5.95
N ALA A 41 0.24 2.67 -5.87
CA ALA A 41 1.10 2.71 -4.70
C ALA A 41 0.38 3.25 -3.47
N LEU A 42 -0.39 4.33 -3.62
CA LEU A 42 -1.18 4.93 -2.55
C LEU A 42 -2.27 3.99 -2.06
N ARG A 43 -3.00 3.32 -2.97
CA ARG A 43 -4.01 2.31 -2.59
C ARG A 43 -3.38 1.17 -1.77
N ARG A 44 -2.25 0.63 -2.21
CA ARG A 44 -1.51 -0.41 -1.48
C ARG A 44 -1.04 0.09 -0.11
N GLN A 45 -0.63 1.35 -0.01
CA GLN A 45 -0.21 1.93 1.26
C GLN A 45 -1.37 2.05 2.24
N ILE A 46 -2.51 2.58 1.79
CA ILE A 46 -3.72 2.69 2.62
C ILE A 46 -4.18 1.31 3.11
N GLU A 47 -4.13 0.28 2.26
CA GLU A 47 -4.44 -1.09 2.66
C GLU A 47 -3.49 -1.61 3.73
N ARG A 48 -2.18 -1.43 3.56
CA ARG A 48 -1.19 -1.79 4.58
C ARG A 48 -1.38 -1.05 5.89
N ASP A 49 -1.73 0.23 5.83
CA ASP A 49 -1.98 1.03 7.04
C ASP A 49 -3.19 0.50 7.80
N LYS A 50 -4.28 0.13 7.09
CA LYS A 50 -5.45 -0.52 7.72
C LYS A 50 -5.10 -1.88 8.31
N LEU A 51 -4.33 -2.71 7.60
CA LEU A 51 -3.88 -4.00 8.11
C LEU A 51 -3.02 -3.84 9.37
N ARG A 52 -2.13 -2.85 9.39
CA ARG A 52 -1.31 -2.53 10.56
C ARG A 52 -2.19 -2.16 11.75
N THR A 53 -3.20 -1.30 11.56
CA THR A 53 -4.15 -0.97 12.64
C THR A 53 -4.82 -2.21 13.22
N LEU A 54 -5.27 -3.16 12.38
CA LEU A 54 -5.88 -4.40 12.87
C LEU A 54 -4.91 -5.27 13.66
N VAL A 55 -3.65 -5.35 13.22
CA VAL A 55 -2.59 -6.08 13.93
C VAL A 55 -2.31 -5.42 15.28
N ASP A 56 -2.16 -4.11 15.31
CA ASP A 56 -1.90 -3.34 16.52
C ASP A 56 -3.03 -3.54 17.55
N GLU A 57 -4.29 -3.45 17.11
CA GLU A 57 -5.46 -3.72 17.96
C GLU A 57 -5.48 -5.17 18.50
N MET A 58 -5.04 -6.14 17.72
CA MET A 58 -4.95 -7.53 18.15
C MET A 58 -3.87 -7.73 19.20
N ILE A 59 -2.70 -7.12 19.00
CA ILE A 59 -1.59 -7.14 19.97
C ILE A 59 -2.01 -6.47 21.28
N GLU A 60 -2.70 -5.33 21.21
CA GLU A 60 -3.16 -4.62 22.40
C GLU A 60 -4.15 -5.48 23.22
N ARG A 61 -5.02 -6.26 22.56
CA ARG A 61 -5.96 -7.16 23.26
C ARG A 61 -5.34 -8.45 23.76
N SER A 62 -4.43 -9.05 22.99
CA SER A 62 -3.91 -10.41 23.24
C SER A 62 -2.54 -10.43 23.92
N GLY A 63 -1.88 -9.28 24.00
CA GLY A 63 -0.48 -9.18 24.38
C GLY A 63 0.47 -9.30 23.18
N PRO A 64 1.78 -9.10 23.40
CA PRO A 64 2.79 -9.17 22.34
C PRO A 64 2.82 -10.55 21.68
N VAL A 65 3.20 -10.56 20.40
CA VAL A 65 3.39 -11.80 19.64
C VAL A 65 4.61 -12.55 20.20
N ASP A 66 4.42 -13.82 20.54
CA ASP A 66 5.52 -14.72 20.91
C ASP A 66 6.21 -15.23 19.64
N GLU A 67 7.39 -14.67 19.35
CA GLU A 67 8.17 -15.01 18.15
C GLU A 67 8.64 -16.48 18.14
N ASP A 68 8.93 -17.07 19.31
CA ASP A 68 9.33 -18.48 19.42
C ASP A 68 8.15 -19.41 19.12
N LEU A 69 6.94 -18.99 19.49
CA LEU A 69 5.72 -19.70 19.12
C LEU A 69 5.44 -19.60 17.61
N VAL A 70 5.58 -18.40 17.02
CA VAL A 70 5.40 -18.20 15.58
C VAL A 70 6.41 -19.02 14.78
N ALA A 71 7.69 -19.01 15.17
CA ALA A 71 8.74 -19.77 14.49
C ALA A 71 8.44 -21.27 14.47
N ARG A 72 7.94 -21.84 15.59
CA ARG A 72 7.52 -23.23 15.67
C ARG A 72 6.40 -23.56 14.68
N TYR A 73 5.35 -22.75 14.63
CA TYR A 73 4.26 -22.98 13.68
C TYR A 73 4.69 -22.83 12.21
N MET A 74 5.59 -21.89 11.91
CA MET A 74 6.11 -21.72 10.55
C MET A 74 6.97 -22.90 10.08
N ASP A 75 7.70 -23.56 10.99
CA ASP A 75 8.45 -24.77 10.69
C ASP A 75 7.53 -25.97 10.45
N GLU A 76 6.43 -26.07 11.22
CA GLU A 76 5.40 -27.12 11.05
C GLU A 76 4.60 -26.99 9.74
N MET A 77 4.48 -25.78 9.19
CA MET A 77 3.75 -25.51 7.93
C MET A 77 4.58 -25.75 6.65
N LYS A 78 5.86 -26.12 6.78
CA LYS A 78 6.80 -26.27 5.67
C LYS A 78 6.90 -27.70 5.16
#